data_AF-A0A438XWW8-F1
#
_entry.id   AF-A0A438XWW8-F1
#
_cell.length_a   1.000
_cell.length_b   1.000
_cell.length_c   1.000
_cell.angle_alpha   90.00
_cell.angle_beta   90.00
_cell.angle_gamma   90.00
#
_symmetry.space_group_name_H-M   'P 1'
#
loop_
_entity.id
_entity.type
_entity.pdbx_description
1 polymer ?
#
loop_
_entity_poly.entity_id
_entity_poly.type
_entity_poly.pdbx_seq_one_letter_code
_entity_poly.pdbx_strand_id
1 'polypeptide(L)'
;MFQPLLDAFIESASIEKMASKSPPPLKIAVANWWGDEEIKEFKKNALYFILKQRYTITLHRNPDKPADIVFGNPLGAARKILSYQNAKRVFYTGENEAPNFNLFDYAIGFDELDFRDRYLRMPLYYNRLHHKA
;
A
#
# COMPACT_ATOMS: atom_id res chain seq x y z
N MET A 1 5.84 16.28 -24.30
CA MET A 1 5.96 14.95 -24.92
C MET A 1 5.79 13.92 -23.80
N PHE A 2 4.75 13.06 -23.83
CA PHE A 2 4.45 12.11 -22.75
C PHE A 2 5.05 10.71 -22.98
N GLN A 3 5.31 10.34 -24.24
CA GLN A 3 5.74 9.00 -24.62
C GLN A 3 7.01 8.51 -23.91
N PRO A 4 8.12 9.28 -23.83
CA PRO A 4 9.34 8.78 -23.18
C PRO A 4 9.16 8.48 -21.68
N LEU A 5 8.26 9.22 -21.01
CA LEU A 5 7.93 8.97 -19.61
C LEU A 5 7.10 7.70 -19.44
N LEU A 6 6.19 7.42 -20.39
CA LEU A 6 5.41 6.19 -20.37
C LEU A 6 6.31 4.96 -20.64
N ASP A 7 7.24 5.06 -21.58
CA ASP A 7 8.19 3.99 -21.89
C ASP A 7 9.05 3.65 -20.65
N ALA A 8 9.61 4.66 -19.98
CA ALA A 8 10.37 4.48 -18.75
C ALA A 8 9.53 3.87 -17.61
N PHE A 9 8.25 4.24 -17.51
CA PHE A 9 7.33 3.64 -16.53
C PHE A 9 7.09 2.15 -16.84
N ILE A 10 6.84 1.80 -18.10
CA ILE A 10 6.62 0.40 -18.52
C ILE A 10 7.88 -0.44 -18.22
N GLU A 11 9.06 0.09 -18.49
CA GLU A 11 10.33 -0.57 -18.15
C GLU A 11 10.46 -0.79 -16.64
N SER A 12 10.13 0.21 -15.81
CA SER A 12 10.16 0.08 -14.34
C SER A 12 9.15 -0.92 -13.77
N ALA A 13 8.07 -1.20 -14.50
CA ALA A 13 7.05 -2.17 -14.11
C ALA A 13 7.42 -3.62 -14.48
N SER A 14 8.50 -3.82 -15.24
CA SER A 14 8.97 -5.14 -15.63
C SER A 14 9.47 -5.93 -14.42
N ILE A 15 8.86 -7.10 -14.18
CA ILE A 15 9.25 -8.01 -13.11
C ILE A 15 9.30 -9.44 -13.63
N GLU A 16 10.19 -10.26 -13.06
CA GLU A 16 10.28 -11.67 -13.40
C GLU A 16 8.98 -12.42 -13.09
N LYS A 17 8.57 -13.30 -13.99
CA LYS A 17 7.42 -14.18 -13.76
C LYS A 17 7.67 -15.04 -12.53
N MET A 18 6.65 -15.18 -11.69
CA MET A 18 6.74 -16.09 -10.54
C MET A 18 6.96 -17.53 -11.00
N ALA A 19 7.91 -18.21 -10.36
CA ALA A 19 8.14 -19.64 -10.56
C ALA A 19 7.01 -20.51 -9.97
N SER A 20 6.36 -20.06 -8.89
CA SER A 20 5.24 -20.75 -8.26
C SER A 20 3.94 -20.56 -9.03
N LYS A 21 3.18 -21.64 -9.22
CA LYS A 21 1.82 -21.62 -9.78
C LYS A 21 0.79 -20.93 -8.87
N SER A 22 1.08 -20.83 -7.57
CA SER A 22 0.18 -20.21 -6.58
C SER A 22 0.94 -19.18 -5.74
N PRO A 23 0.56 -17.88 -5.79
CA PRO A 23 1.13 -16.87 -4.93
C PRO A 23 0.75 -17.10 -3.47
N PRO A 24 1.69 -16.90 -2.51
CA PRO A 24 1.39 -17.02 -1.08
C PRO A 24 0.26 -16.07 -0.65
N PRO A 25 -0.57 -16.46 0.33
CA PRO A 25 -1.65 -15.62 0.83
C PRO A 25 -1.09 -14.42 1.60
N LEU A 26 -1.73 -13.26 1.47
CA LEU A 26 -1.43 -12.05 2.23
C LEU A 26 -2.73 -11.42 2.74
N LYS A 27 -2.88 -11.32 4.07
CA LYS A 27 -4.05 -10.71 4.71
C LYS A 27 -3.76 -9.26 5.03
N ILE A 28 -4.53 -8.37 4.41
CA ILE A 28 -4.37 -6.93 4.54
C ILE A 28 -5.61 -6.36 5.20
N ALA A 29 -5.42 -5.69 6.32
CA ALA A 29 -6.44 -4.85 6.92
C ALA A 29 -6.29 -3.42 6.42
N VAL A 30 -7.43 -2.77 6.17
CA VAL A 30 -7.51 -1.35 5.79
C VAL A 30 -8.33 -0.59 6.84
N ALA A 31 -8.26 0.73 6.81
CA ALA A 31 -8.94 1.59 7.77
C ALA A 31 -10.45 1.28 7.83
N ASN A 32 -10.99 1.15 9.05
CA ASN A 32 -12.36 0.69 9.27
C ASN A 32 -13.43 1.63 8.71
N TRP A 33 -13.09 2.89 8.46
CA TRP A 33 -14.01 3.90 7.91
C TRP A 33 -14.04 3.92 6.37
N TRP A 34 -13.16 3.17 5.70
CA TRP A 34 -13.24 3.00 4.25
C TRP A 34 -14.52 2.24 3.89
N GLY A 35 -15.33 2.84 3.02
CA GLY A 35 -16.46 2.21 2.38
C GLY A 35 -16.04 1.26 1.26
N ASP A 36 -17.03 0.73 0.57
CA ASP A 36 -16.80 -0.22 -0.53
C ASP A 36 -16.22 0.48 -1.77
N GLU A 37 -16.49 1.78 -1.93
CA GLU A 37 -15.91 2.62 -2.99
C GLU A 37 -14.42 2.84 -2.78
N GLU A 38 -14.00 3.19 -1.55
CA GLU A 38 -12.59 3.38 -1.21
C GLU A 38 -11.80 2.07 -1.35
N ILE A 39 -12.40 0.94 -0.98
CA ILE A 39 -11.79 -0.38 -1.21
C ILE A 39 -11.66 -0.66 -2.72
N LYS A 40 -12.66 -0.29 -3.52
CA LYS A 40 -12.61 -0.46 -4.98
C LYS A 40 -11.53 0.41 -5.60
N GLU A 41 -11.37 1.65 -5.15
CA GLU A 41 -10.29 2.54 -5.57
C GLU A 41 -8.92 2.01 -5.11
N PHE A 42 -8.80 1.52 -3.88
CA PHE A 42 -7.56 0.91 -3.40
C PHE A 42 -7.14 -0.30 -4.26
N LYS A 43 -8.09 -1.12 -4.72
CA LYS A 43 -7.82 -2.24 -5.63
C LYS A 43 -7.31 -1.81 -7.01
N LYS A 44 -7.53 -0.56 -7.41
CA LYS A 44 -7.02 0.02 -8.67
C LYS A 44 -5.68 0.73 -8.48
N ASN A 45 -5.22 0.95 -7.24
CA ASN A 45 -3.93 1.60 -6.99
C ASN A 45 -2.76 0.72 -7.45
N ALA A 46 -1.70 1.38 -7.91
CA ALA A 46 -0.43 0.75 -8.28
C ALA A 46 0.12 -0.15 -7.16
N LEU A 47 0.01 0.27 -5.89
CA LEU A 47 0.44 -0.53 -4.74
C LEU A 47 -0.25 -1.90 -4.70
N TYR A 48 -1.58 -1.91 -4.83
CA TYR A 48 -2.35 -3.14 -4.84
C TYR A 48 -2.01 -3.98 -6.08
N PHE A 49 -1.85 -3.35 -7.24
CA PHE A 49 -1.47 -4.01 -8.48
C PHE A 49 -0.13 -4.73 -8.36
N ILE A 50 0.89 -4.09 -7.78
CA ILE A 50 2.22 -4.65 -7.54
C ILE A 50 2.13 -5.84 -6.59
N LEU A 51 1.47 -5.68 -5.44
CA LEU A 51 1.34 -6.75 -4.45
C LEU A 51 0.60 -7.96 -5.03
N LYS A 52 -0.42 -7.74 -5.86
CA LYS A 52 -1.21 -8.81 -6.49
C LYS A 52 -0.38 -9.67 -7.46
N GLN A 53 0.73 -9.15 -8.01
CA GLN A 53 1.63 -9.95 -8.85
C GLN A 53 2.39 -11.03 -8.05
N ARG A 54 2.51 -10.86 -6.73
CA ARG A 54 3.30 -11.73 -5.84
C ARG A 54 2.49 -12.43 -4.77
N TYR A 55 1.29 -11.95 -4.45
CA TYR A 55 0.48 -12.43 -3.34
C TYR A 55 -0.98 -12.62 -3.70
N THR A 56 -1.60 -13.61 -3.06
CA THR A 56 -3.06 -13.78 -3.06
C THR A 56 -3.65 -12.94 -1.92
N ILE A 57 -4.10 -11.74 -2.26
CA ILE A 57 -4.49 -10.73 -1.28
C ILE A 57 -5.93 -10.95 -0.78
N THR A 58 -6.11 -10.95 0.55
CA THR A 58 -7.41 -10.87 1.21
C THR A 58 -7.53 -9.56 1.96
N LEU A 59 -8.51 -8.73 1.60
CA LEU A 59 -8.79 -7.46 2.28
C LEU A 59 -9.88 -7.61 3.32
N HIS A 60 -9.72 -7.00 4.50
CA HIS A 60 -10.79 -6.85 5.48
C HIS A 60 -10.68 -5.53 6.25
N ARG A 61 -11.76 -5.21 6.97
CA ARG A 61 -11.88 -4.04 7.86
C ARG A 61 -12.13 -4.44 9.32
N ASN A 62 -12.22 -5.74 9.59
CA ASN A 62 -12.59 -6.24 10.90
C ASN A 62 -11.33 -6.29 11.80
N PRO A 63 -11.26 -5.49 12.89
CA PRO A 63 -10.14 -5.48 13.83
C PRO A 63 -9.96 -6.78 14.61
N ASP A 64 -11.01 -7.58 14.72
CA ASP A 64 -10.99 -8.85 15.45
C ASP A 64 -10.43 -10.00 14.59
N LYS A 65 -10.20 -9.76 13.30
CA LYS A 65 -9.57 -10.74 12.39
C LYS A 65 -8.07 -10.52 12.33
N PRO A 66 -7.26 -11.60 12.34
CA PRO A 66 -5.82 -11.49 12.19
C PRO A 66 -5.46 -10.95 10.79
N ALA A 67 -4.55 -9.99 10.76
CA ALA A 67 -3.98 -9.40 9.55
C ALA A 67 -2.46 -9.51 9.59
N ASP A 68 -1.83 -9.72 8.43
CA ASP A 68 -0.37 -9.70 8.32
C ASP A 68 0.12 -8.24 8.28
N ILE A 69 -0.62 -7.40 7.55
CA ILE A 69 -0.33 -5.98 7.34
C ILE A 69 -1.60 -5.16 7.58
N VAL A 70 -1.46 -3.99 8.21
CA VAL A 70 -2.52 -3.00 8.33
C VAL A 70 -2.09 -1.68 7.69
N PHE A 71 -2.85 -1.22 6.70
CA PHE A 71 -2.65 0.09 6.06
C PHE A 71 -3.54 1.17 6.68
N GLY A 72 -2.97 2.37 6.84
CA GLY A 72 -3.74 3.60 6.99
C GLY A 72 -2.95 4.77 7.55
N ASN A 73 -3.65 5.70 8.18
CA ASN A 73 -3.10 6.95 8.72
C ASN A 73 -3.61 7.17 10.17
N PRO A 74 -3.02 8.09 10.95
CA PRO A 74 -3.37 8.25 12.36
C PRO A 74 -4.67 9.05 12.62
N LEU A 75 -5.40 9.45 11.57
CA LEU A 75 -6.52 10.38 11.66
C LEU A 75 -7.84 9.72 12.09
N GLY A 76 -8.47 10.28 13.13
CA GLY A 76 -9.85 9.98 13.53
C GLY A 76 -10.15 8.48 13.73
N ALA A 77 -11.17 7.98 13.05
CA ALA A 77 -11.61 6.58 13.10
C ALA A 77 -10.53 5.57 12.65
N ALA A 78 -9.48 6.02 11.95
CA ALA A 78 -8.34 5.21 11.56
C ALA A 78 -7.47 4.78 12.75
N ARG A 79 -7.60 5.43 13.93
CA ARG A 79 -6.88 5.00 15.14
C ARG A 79 -7.22 3.57 15.57
N LYS A 80 -8.35 3.01 15.11
CA LYS A 80 -8.67 1.57 15.27
C LYS A 80 -7.65 0.64 14.59
N ILE A 81 -6.81 1.13 13.68
CA ILE A 81 -5.67 0.38 13.15
C ILE A 81 -4.71 -0.04 14.27
N LEU A 82 -4.60 0.75 15.34
CA LEU A 82 -3.78 0.42 16.49
C LEU A 82 -4.32 -0.77 17.31
N SER A 83 -5.60 -1.13 17.15
CA SER A 83 -6.21 -2.25 17.89
C SER A 83 -5.89 -3.62 17.29
N TYR A 84 -5.37 -3.68 16.05
CA TYR A 84 -4.93 -4.94 15.46
C TYR A 84 -3.70 -5.44 16.22
N GLN A 85 -3.86 -6.57 16.93
CA GLN A 85 -2.77 -7.21 17.66
C GLN A 85 -1.87 -8.00 16.71
N ASN A 86 -0.55 -7.93 16.91
CA ASN A 86 0.48 -8.69 16.18
C ASN A 86 0.49 -8.51 14.64
N ALA A 87 0.01 -7.36 14.14
CA ALA A 87 0.07 -7.03 12.72
C ALA A 87 1.13 -5.95 12.46
N LYS A 88 1.82 -6.01 11.31
CA LYS A 88 2.74 -4.96 10.89
C LYS A 88 1.95 -3.75 10.37
N ARG A 89 2.18 -2.59 10.96
CA ARG A 89 1.46 -1.35 10.62
C ARG A 89 2.24 -0.58 9.58
N VAL A 90 1.60 -0.29 8.45
CA VAL A 90 2.18 0.47 7.36
C VAL A 90 1.41 1.77 7.18
N PHE A 91 2.08 2.89 7.45
CA PHE A 91 1.53 4.20 7.15
C PHE A 91 1.45 4.39 5.63
N TYR A 92 0.27 4.76 5.13
CA TYR A 92 0.05 5.08 3.73
C TYR A 92 -1.06 6.13 3.60
N THR A 93 -0.75 7.25 2.95
CA THR A 93 -1.68 8.35 2.75
C THR A 93 -1.41 9.02 1.40
N GLY A 94 -2.45 9.63 0.82
CA GLY A 94 -2.32 10.52 -0.32
C GLY A 94 -2.07 11.99 0.07
N GLU A 95 -2.20 12.30 1.35
CA GLU A 95 -2.08 13.65 1.89
C GLU A 95 -0.62 14.05 2.17
N ASN A 96 -0.36 15.35 2.24
CA ASN A 96 0.95 15.87 2.65
C ASN A 96 1.16 15.74 4.17
N GLU A 97 1.35 14.51 4.64
CA GLU A 97 1.52 14.16 6.04
C GLU A 97 2.75 13.25 6.22
N ALA A 98 3.66 13.66 7.10
CA ALA A 98 4.84 12.88 7.45
C ALA A 98 4.47 11.71 8.40
N PRO A 99 5.09 10.53 8.24
CA PRO A 99 4.77 9.35 9.05
C PRO A 99 5.16 9.49 10.52
N ASN A 100 4.33 8.95 11.42
CA ASN A 100 4.66 8.80 12.83
C ASN A 100 5.19 7.38 13.12
N PHE A 101 6.50 7.22 13.15
CA PHE A 101 7.19 5.94 13.37
C PHE A 101 7.08 5.37 14.80
N ASN A 102 6.48 6.09 15.75
CA ASN A 102 6.12 5.53 17.05
C ASN A 102 4.81 4.72 16.98
N LEU A 103 3.95 5.02 15.99
CA LEU A 103 2.66 4.36 15.80
C LEU A 103 2.73 3.27 14.74
N PHE A 104 3.54 3.49 13.69
CA PHE A 104 3.66 2.61 12.53
C PHE A 104 5.06 1.99 12.44
N ASP A 105 5.10 0.71 12.07
CA ASP A 105 6.34 -0.03 11.90
C ASP A 105 7.07 0.40 10.61
N TYR A 106 6.29 0.59 9.54
CA TYR A 106 6.75 1.00 8.22
C TYR A 106 5.92 2.17 7.68
N ALA A 107 6.45 2.86 6.67
CA ALA A 107 5.74 3.95 6.01
C ALA A 107 6.04 4.03 4.50
N ILE A 108 5.03 4.43 3.74
CA ILE A 108 5.14 4.76 2.32
C ILE A 108 4.66 6.19 2.14
N GLY A 109 5.52 7.07 1.59
CA GLY A 109 5.24 8.51 1.55
C GLY A 109 5.96 9.27 0.44
N PHE A 110 5.97 10.60 0.61
CA PHE A 110 6.53 11.56 -0.36
C PHE A 110 7.88 12.15 0.08
N ASP A 111 8.13 12.15 1.39
CA ASP A 111 9.32 12.74 2.01
C ASP A 111 10.59 12.17 1.38
N GLU A 112 11.57 13.04 1.17
CA GLU A 112 12.94 12.70 0.78
C GLU A 112 13.71 12.22 2.02
N LEU A 113 13.17 11.18 2.63
CA LEU A 113 13.68 10.52 3.82
C LEU A 113 14.28 9.18 3.42
N ASP A 114 15.45 8.87 3.96
CA ASP A 114 15.95 7.50 4.03
C ASP A 114 15.81 7.02 5.48
N PHE A 115 14.96 6.02 5.69
CA PHE A 115 14.87 5.32 6.97
C PHE A 115 15.03 3.82 6.81
N ARG A 116 16.03 3.43 5.99
CA ARG A 116 16.40 2.03 5.75
C ARG A 116 15.19 1.20 5.33
N ASP A 117 14.95 0.09 6.03
CA ASP A 117 13.85 -0.84 5.79
C ASP A 117 12.47 -0.29 6.19
N ARG A 118 12.42 0.77 7.01
CA ARG A 118 11.17 1.30 7.56
C ARG A 118 10.45 2.29 6.65
N TYR A 119 11.10 2.83 5.63
CA TYR A 119 10.50 3.86 4.78
C TYR A 119 10.74 3.61 3.29
N LEU A 120 9.66 3.70 2.51
CA LEU A 120 9.69 3.64 1.06
C LEU A 120 9.08 4.93 0.48
N ARG A 121 9.87 5.67 -0.29
CA ARG A 121 9.35 6.82 -1.03
C ARG A 121 8.62 6.34 -2.29
N MET A 122 7.30 6.53 -2.34
CA MET A 122 6.48 6.18 -3.51
C MET A 122 5.41 7.26 -3.73
N PRO A 123 5.76 8.34 -4.45
CA PRO A 123 4.84 9.46 -4.65
C PRO A 123 3.63 9.09 -5.53
N LEU A 124 2.51 9.79 -5.34
CA LEU A 124 1.26 9.57 -6.07
C LEU A 124 1.36 9.72 -7.60
N TYR A 125 2.37 10.43 -8.13
CA TYR A 125 2.54 10.48 -9.58
C TYR A 125 2.80 9.08 -10.18
N TYR A 126 3.38 8.15 -9.41
CA TYR A 126 3.59 6.78 -9.86
C TYR A 126 2.25 6.05 -10.03
N ASN A 127 1.33 6.25 -9.09
CA ASN A 127 -0.05 5.78 -9.21
C ASN A 127 -0.77 6.41 -10.41
N ARG A 128 -0.52 7.70 -10.67
CA ARG A 128 -1.10 8.39 -11.83
C ARG A 128 -0.57 7.85 -13.16
N LEU A 129 0.71 7.46 -13.22
CA LEU A 129 1.29 6.80 -14.39
C LEU A 129 0.66 5.42 -14.60
N HIS A 130 0.45 4.65 -13.52
CA HIS A 130 -0.25 3.38 -13.58
C HIS A 130 -1.65 3.48 -14.19
N HIS A 131 -2.41 4.54 -13.88
CA HIS A 131 -3.73 4.74 -14.48
C HIS A 131 -3.71 5.19 -15.95
N LYS A 132 -2.54 5.61 -16.47
CA LYS A 132 -2.36 6.07 -17.85
C LYS A 132 -1.75 5.03 -18.77
N ALA A 133 -1.11 4.01 -18.20
CA ALA A 133 -0.55 2.86 -18.90
C ALA A 133 -1.63 1.79 -19.14
#